data_AF-A0A094IEZ3-F1
#
_entry.id   AF-A0A094IEZ3-F1
#
_cell.length_a   1.000
_cell.length_b   1.000
_cell.length_c   1.000
_cell.angle_alpha   90.00
_cell.angle_beta   90.00
_cell.angle_gamma   90.00
#
_symmetry.space_group_name_H-M   'P 1'
#
loop_
_entity.id
_entity.type
_entity.pdbx_description
1 polymer ?
#
loop_
_entity_poly.entity_id
_entity_poly.type
_entity_poly.pdbx_seq_one_letter_code
_entity_poly.pdbx_strand_id
1 'polypeptide(L)'
;MDEILPHKRIDHSKCYSLNGVNTNTMECFWGILKRGIIGQYHKVSDKYLPLHISEFTYKFNRRKDEICDIFNNAILRAVTV
;
A
#
# COMPACT_ATOMS: atom_id res chain seq x y z
N MET A 1 12.34 15.34 -10.69
CA MET A 1 12.43 16.50 -9.78
C MET A 1 11.52 16.15 -8.62
N ASP A 2 12.08 15.84 -7.45
CA ASP A 2 11.29 15.43 -6.30
C ASP A 2 10.50 16.62 -5.77
N GLU A 3 9.21 16.65 -6.11
CA GLU A 3 8.28 17.64 -5.59
C GLU A 3 8.13 17.41 -4.09
N ILE A 4 8.69 18.32 -3.28
CA ILE A 4 8.58 18.25 -1.82
C ILE A 4 7.12 18.51 -1.46
N LEU A 5 6.37 17.43 -1.22
CA LEU A 5 5.00 17.52 -0.75
C LEU A 5 4.96 18.26 0.60
N PRO A 6 4.06 19.25 0.78
CA PRO A 6 3.97 19.98 2.04
C PRO A 6 3.57 19.03 3.18
N HIS A 7 4.41 18.93 4.22
CA HIS A 7 4.14 18.12 5.39
C HIS A 7 2.94 18.68 6.18
N LYS A 8 1.93 17.85 6.42
CA LYS A 8 0.73 18.20 7.20
C LYS A 8 0.71 17.40 8.50
N ARG A 9 0.26 18.03 9.59
CA ARG A 9 0.12 17.42 10.92
C ARG A 9 -1.27 17.69 11.48
N ILE A 10 -1.82 16.71 12.22
CA ILE A 10 -3.07 16.86 12.98
C ILE A 10 -2.83 16.60 14.46
N ASP A 11 -3.68 17.20 15.30
CA ASP A 11 -3.68 17.00 16.74
C ASP A 11 -4.62 15.83 17.10
N HIS A 12 -4.04 14.66 17.38
CA HIS A 12 -4.77 13.44 17.71
C HIS A 12 -5.45 13.49 19.09
N SER A 13 -5.18 14.50 19.92
CA SER A 13 -5.97 14.72 21.14
C SER A 13 -7.33 15.34 20.85
N LYS A 14 -7.50 15.97 19.68
CA LYS A 14 -8.72 16.67 19.28
C LYS A 14 -9.48 15.95 18.17
N CYS A 15 -8.78 15.36 17.21
CA CYS A 15 -9.39 14.67 16.08
C CYS A 15 -8.48 13.58 15.51
N TYR A 16 -9.06 12.46 15.08
CA TYR A 16 -8.31 11.34 14.48
C TYR A 16 -8.04 11.52 12.97
N SER A 17 -8.81 12.36 12.29
CA SER A 17 -8.66 12.63 10.86
C SER A 17 -9.24 14.00 10.55
N LEU A 18 -8.57 14.77 9.69
CA LEU A 18 -9.04 16.08 9.22
C LEU A 18 -8.77 16.22 7.73
N ASN A 19 -9.82 16.38 6.92
CA ASN A 19 -9.72 16.57 5.46
C ASN A 19 -8.86 15.49 4.75
N GLY A 20 -8.97 14.24 5.19
CA GLY A 20 -8.19 13.12 4.65
C GLY A 20 -6.75 13.03 5.17
N VAL A 21 -6.28 13.99 5.97
CA VAL A 21 -4.99 13.91 6.67
C VAL A 21 -5.18 13.05 7.92
N ASN A 22 -4.54 11.87 7.93
CA ASN A 22 -4.47 10.94 9.05
C ASN A 22 -3.30 9.97 8.86
N THR A 23 -2.88 9.30 9.92
CA THR A 23 -1.89 8.21 9.86
C THR A 23 -2.53 6.83 9.74
N ASN A 24 -3.83 6.71 10.06
CA ASN A 24 -4.58 5.45 10.07
C ASN A 24 -4.46 4.65 8.77
N THR A 25 -4.45 5.33 7.61
CA THR A 25 -4.31 4.66 6.31
C THR A 25 -2.97 3.93 6.20
N MET A 26 -1.89 4.58 6.63
CA MET A 26 -0.54 4.02 6.60
C MET A 26 -0.38 2.90 7.64
N GLU A 27 -0.90 3.09 8.86
CA GLU A 27 -0.91 2.05 9.90
C GLU A 27 -1.67 0.79 9.45
N CYS A 28 -2.82 0.98 8.80
CA CYS A 28 -3.61 -0.10 8.21
C CYS A 28 -2.81 -0.87 7.15
N PHE A 29 -2.11 -0.17 6.26
CA PHE A 29 -1.24 -0.79 5.25
C PHE A 29 -0.19 -1.71 5.89
N TRP A 30 0.54 -1.22 6.90
CA TRP A 30 1.54 -2.03 7.59
C TRP A 30 0.94 -3.21 8.35
N GLY A 31 -0.27 -3.05 8.91
CA GLY A 31 -1.01 -4.14 9.53
C GLY A 31 -1.36 -5.26 8.54
N ILE A 32 -1.79 -4.89 7.32
CA ILE A 32 -2.09 -5.85 6.25
C ILE A 32 -0.81 -6.54 5.77
N LEU A 33 0.27 -5.79 5.53
CA LEU A 33 1.54 -6.36 5.09
C LEU A 33 2.07 -7.39 6.10
N LYS A 34 2.10 -7.06 7.40
CA LYS A 34 2.56 -7.97 8.45
C LYS A 34 1.74 -9.26 8.50
N ARG A 35 0.41 -9.16 8.43
CA ARG A 35 -0.47 -10.34 8.38
C ARG A 35 -0.26 -11.16 7.11
N GLY A 36 -0.04 -10.51 5.98
CA GLY A 36 0.30 -11.17 4.72
C GLY A 36 1.61 -11.96 4.79
N ILE A 37 2.65 -11.36 5.35
CA ILE A 37 3.96 -12.01 5.59
C ILE A 37 3.81 -13.27 6.46
N ILE A 38 3.03 -13.18 7.54
CA ILE A 38 2.84 -14.29 8.47
C ILE A 38 1.94 -15.40 7.88
N GLY A 39 0.89 -15.03 7.15
CA GLY A 39 -0.17 -15.97 6.76
C GLY A 39 -0.15 -16.47 5.32
N GLN A 40 0.39 -15.70 4.36
CA GLN A 40 0.33 -16.05 2.93
C GLN A 40 1.63 -16.66 2.41
N TYR A 41 2.78 -16.24 2.93
CA TYR A 41 4.08 -16.72 2.44
C TYR A 41 4.65 -17.78 3.38
N HIS A 42 5.09 -18.90 2.82
CA HIS A 42 5.77 -19.94 3.58
C HIS A 42 7.22 -19.57 3.93
N LYS A 43 7.86 -18.75 3.10
CA LYS A 43 9.23 -18.23 3.31
C LYS A 43 9.35 -16.86 2.68
N VAL A 44 9.87 -15.89 3.44
CA VAL A 44 10.20 -14.55 2.97
C VAL A 44 11.71 -14.36 3.07
N SER A 45 12.30 -13.73 2.06
CA SER A 45 13.72 -13.39 2.04
C SER A 45 13.87 -11.90 1.80
N ASP A 46 14.85 -11.29 2.48
CA ASP A 46 15.18 -9.87 2.35
C ASP A 46 15.44 -9.46 0.89
N LYS A 47 16.00 -10.38 0.08
CA LYS A 47 16.24 -10.18 -1.36
C LYS A 47 14.97 -9.84 -2.13
N TYR A 48 13.82 -10.42 -1.76
CA TYR A 48 12.55 -10.24 -2.44
C TYR A 48 11.57 -9.34 -1.68
N LEU A 49 11.96 -8.85 -0.50
CA LEU A 49 11.13 -7.94 0.30
C LEU A 49 10.65 -6.70 -0.48
N PRO A 50 11.47 -6.06 -1.34
CA PRO A 50 10.99 -4.96 -2.19
C PRO A 50 9.87 -5.37 -3.15
N LEU A 51 9.91 -6.60 -3.68
CA LEU A 51 8.86 -7.11 -4.57
C LEU A 51 7.57 -7.37 -3.81
N HIS A 52 7.66 -7.97 -2.62
CA HIS A 52 6.49 -8.15 -1.75
C HIS A 52 5.86 -6.80 -1.41
N ILE A 53 6.64 -5.81 -0.97
CA ILE A 53 6.14 -4.47 -0.68
C ILE A 53 5.45 -3.87 -1.91
N SER A 54 6.08 -3.97 -3.09
CA SER A 54 5.51 -3.48 -4.35
C SER A 54 4.16 -4.14 -4.68
N GLU A 55 4.04 -5.45 -4.48
CA GLU A 55 2.79 -6.19 -4.64
C GLU A 55 1.70 -5.70 -3.69
N PHE A 56 2.02 -5.56 -2.39
CA PHE A 56 1.07 -5.05 -1.40
C PHE A 56 0.66 -3.61 -1.68
N THR A 57 1.59 -2.75 -2.10
CA THR A 57 1.30 -1.37 -2.49
C THR A 57 0.35 -1.34 -3.70
N TYR A 58 0.61 -2.18 -4.71
CA TYR A 58 -0.25 -2.30 -5.88
C TYR A 58 -1.68 -2.72 -5.51
N LYS A 59 -1.82 -3.76 -4.70
CA LYS A 59 -3.11 -4.26 -4.22
C LYS A 59 -3.83 -3.25 -3.33
N PHE A 60 -3.12 -2.64 -2.38
CA PHE A 60 -3.72 -1.72 -1.41
C PHE A 60 -4.24 -0.44 -2.07
N ASN A 61 -3.51 0.12 -3.04
CA ASN A 61 -3.93 1.33 -3.75
C ASN A 61 -5.15 1.09 -4.66
N ARG A 62 -5.33 -0.14 -5.15
CA ARG A 62 -6.44 -0.56 -6.02
C ARG A 62 -7.54 -1.32 -5.28
N ARG A 63 -7.56 -1.28 -3.94
CA ARG A 63 -8.52 -2.05 -3.12
C ARG A 63 -10.00 -1.71 -3.33
N LYS A 64 -10.29 -0.63 -4.07
CA LYS A 64 -11.64 -0.18 -4.41
C LYS A 64 -12.01 -0.49 -5.87
N ASP A 65 -11.06 -0.99 -6.65
CA ASP A 65 -11.27 -1.33 -8.05
C ASP A 65 -11.89 -2.72 -8.15
N GLU A 66 -12.57 -3.00 -9.26
CA GLU A 66 -13.10 -4.33 -9.55
C GLU A 66 -11.96 -5.34 -9.73
N ILE A 67 -12.12 -6.54 -9.17
CA ILE A 67 -11.05 -7.57 -9.15
C ILE A 67 -10.59 -7.92 -10.57
N CYS A 68 -11.53 -8.03 -11.51
CA CYS A 68 -11.25 -8.30 -12.92
C CYS A 68 -10.31 -7.25 -13.53
N ASP A 69 -10.46 -5.99 -13.15
CA ASP A 69 -9.65 -4.89 -13.68
C ASP A 69 -8.25 -4.91 -13.07
N ILE A 70 -8.11 -5.25 -11.79
CA ILE A 70 -6.80 -5.30 -11.11
C ILE A 70 -5.87 -6.31 -11.78
N PHE A 71 -6.40 -7.49 -12.14
CA PHE A 71 -5.63 -8.54 -12.80
C PHE A 71 -5.26 -8.15 -14.24
N ASN A 72 -6.23 -7.67 -15.01
CA ASN A 72 -5.99 -7.21 -16.39
C ASN A 72 -4.96 -6.07 -16.42
N ASN A 73 -5.05 -5.10 -15.51
CA ASN A 73 -4.08 -4.01 -15.37
C ASN A 73 -2.68 -4.51 -15.02
N ALA A 74 -2.56 -5.57 -14.20
CA ALA A 74 -1.26 -6.15 -13.87
C ALA A 74 -0.61 -6.81 -15.10
N ILE A 75 -1.39 -7.53 -15.91
CA ILE A 75 -0.93 -8.11 -17.17
C ILE A 75 -0.49 -7.03 -18.14
N LEU A 76 -1.34 -6.01 -18.37
CA LEU A 76 -1.03 -4.91 -19.27
C LEU A 76 0.28 -4.22 -18.88
N ARG A 77 0.48 -3.97 -17.59
CA ARG A 77 1.73 -3.37 -17.09
C ARG A 77 2.96 -4.26 -17.30
N ALA A 78 2.82 -5.58 -17.31
CA ALA A 78 3.92 -6.51 -17.56
C ALA A 78 4.28 -6.65 -19.05
N VAL A 79 3.30 -6.52 -19.94
CA VAL A 79 3.48 -6.63 -21.40
C VAL A 79 3.98 -5.32 -22.01
N THR A 80 3.62 -4.17 -21.43
CA THR A 80 3.92 -2.84 -21.99
C THR A 80 5.25 -2.27 -21.45
N VAL A 81 6.17 -3.12 -21.00
CA VAL A 81 7.53 -2.73 -20.55
C VAL A 81 8.49 -2.69 -21.73
#